data_AF-A0A815US98-F1
#
_entry.id   AF-A0A815US98-F1
#
_cell.length_a   1.000
_cell.length_b   1.000
_cell.length_c   1.000
_cell.angle_alpha   90.00
_cell.angle_beta   90.00
_cell.angle_gamma   90.00
#
_symmetry.space_group_name_H-M   'P 1'
#
loop_
_entity.id
_entity.type
_entity.pdbx_description
1 polymer ?
#
loop_
_entity_poly.entity_id
_entity_poly.type
_entity_poly.pdbx_seq_one_letter_code
_entity_poly.pdbx_strand_id
1 'polypeptide(L)' 'YVEQMLNESKTRLPRLTELMIGYDQLKTVTNNFTRDATRLNCINVEELNFFSLRNHGDDHSIEAQSKDFHAYFPSLKL' A
#
# COMPACT_ATOMS: atom_id res chain seq x y z
N TYR A 1 -12.28 1.65 6.36
CA TYR A 1 -11.62 1.45 7.68
C TYR A 1 -10.10 1.44 7.53
N VAL A 2 -9.52 0.54 6.71
CA VAL A 2 -8.07 0.49 6.41
C VAL A 2 -7.52 1.85 5.94
N GLU A 3 -8.26 2.57 5.10
CA GLU A 3 -7.85 3.89 4.61
C GLU A 3 -7.63 4.91 5.74
N GLN A 4 -8.53 4.98 6.72
CA GLN A 4 -8.38 5.88 7.87
C GLN A 4 -7.19 5.46 8.73
N MET A 5 -7.00 4.16 8.95
CA MET A 5 -5.91 3.61 9.75
C MET A 5 -4.53 3.89 9.12
N LEU A 6 -4.41 3.74 7.80
CA LEU A 6 -3.19 4.05 7.04
C LEU A 6 -2.98 5.56 6.86
N ASN A 7 -4.05 6.36 6.94
CA ASN A 7 -4.01 7.81 6.79
C ASN A 7 -3.64 8.52 8.10
N GLU A 8 -3.85 7.89 9.25
CA GLU A 8 -3.73 8.58 10.52
C GLU A 8 -2.26 8.85 10.91
N SER A 9 -1.86 10.12 10.87
CA SER A 9 -0.47 10.57 11.13
C SER A 9 0.00 10.33 12.57
N LYS A 10 -0.93 10.10 13.49
CA LYS A 10 -0.66 9.82 14.91
C LYS A 10 -0.61 8.34 15.23
N THR A 11 -1.05 7.49 14.30
CA THR A 11 -1.15 6.05 14.50
C THR A 11 0.01 5.42 13.75
N ARG A 12 1.08 5.05 14.46
CA ARG A 12 2.11 4.17 13.90
C ARG A 12 1.62 2.73 13.98
N LEU A 13 1.82 1.98 12.91
CA LEU A 13 1.44 0.57 12.84
C LEU A 13 2.67 -0.34 12.80
N PRO A 14 3.49 -0.41 13.87
CA PRO A 14 4.74 -1.17 13.85
C PRO A 14 4.54 -2.69 13.68
N ARG A 15 3.32 -3.18 13.91
CA ARG A 15 2.94 -4.59 13.76
C ARG A 15 2.18 -4.88 12.45
N LEU A 16 2.03 -3.90 11.57
CA LEU A 16 1.42 -4.14 10.27
C LEU A 16 2.46 -4.78 9.35
N THR A 17 2.40 -6.11 9.27
CA THR A 17 3.27 -6.94 8.42
C THR A 17 2.57 -7.41 7.15
N GLU A 18 1.25 -7.47 7.17
CA GLU A 18 0.42 -7.92 6.05
C GLU A 18 -0.62 -6.83 5.74
N LEU A 19 -0.71 -6.44 4.46
CA LEU A 19 -1.70 -5.48 4.01
C LEU A 19 -2.50 -6.07 2.85
N MET A 20 -3.82 -6.16 3.04
CA MET A 20 -4.75 -6.53 1.98
C MET A 20 -5.56 -5.30 1.55
N ILE A 21 -5.41 -4.85 0.31
CA ILE A 21 -6.01 -3.61 -0.19
C ILE A 21 -6.17 -3.63 -1.72
N GLY A 22 -7.21 -3.00 -2.29
CA GLY A 22 -7.29 -2.84 -3.74
C GLY A 22 -6.21 -1.88 -4.26
N TYR A 23 -5.71 -2.05 -5.49
CA TYR A 23 -4.65 -1.18 -6.01
C TYR A 23 -5.09 0.30 -6.14
N ASP A 24 -6.31 0.55 -6.60
CA ASP A 24 -6.87 1.92 -6.67
C ASP A 24 -7.06 2.54 -5.29
N GLN A 25 -7.45 1.73 -4.32
CA GLN A 25 -7.53 2.16 -2.92
C GLN A 25 -6.14 2.47 -2.39
N LEU A 26 -5.13 1.66 -2.72
CA LEU A 26 -3.75 1.92 -2.32
C LEU A 26 -3.23 3.24 -2.90
N LYS A 27 -3.48 3.51 -4.19
CA LYS A 27 -3.18 4.80 -4.81
C LYS A 27 -3.90 5.95 -4.09
N THR A 28 -5.17 5.77 -3.75
CA THR A 28 -5.96 6.78 -3.04
C THR A 28 -5.38 7.08 -1.65
N VAL A 29 -5.10 6.06 -0.83
CA VAL A 29 -4.60 6.27 0.54
C VAL A 29 -3.19 6.83 0.57
N THR A 30 -2.35 6.42 -0.38
CA THR A 30 -0.98 6.93 -0.52
C THR A 30 -0.92 8.29 -1.22
N ASN A 31 -2.04 8.80 -1.74
CA ASN A 31 -2.09 9.95 -2.63
C ASN A 31 -1.10 9.81 -3.80
N ASN A 32 -1.20 8.70 -4.55
CA ASN A 32 -0.23 8.30 -5.57
C ASN A 32 1.21 8.26 -5.04
N PHE A 33 1.43 7.63 -3.87
CA PHE A 33 2.75 7.48 -3.24
C PHE A 33 3.46 8.81 -2.88
N THR A 34 2.71 9.86 -2.54
CA THR A 34 3.27 11.16 -2.10
C THR A 34 3.05 11.46 -0.61
N ARG A 35 2.22 10.67 0.07
CA ARG A 35 1.80 10.88 1.46
C ARG A 35 2.66 10.17 2.51
N ASP A 36 3.48 10.93 3.25
CA ASP A 36 4.45 10.39 4.23
C ASP A 36 3.85 9.57 5.38
N ALA A 37 2.68 9.97 5.90
CA ALA A 37 2.03 9.28 7.02
C ALA A 37 1.76 7.80 6.67
N THR A 38 1.30 7.56 5.45
CA THR A 38 1.05 6.20 4.95
C THR A 38 2.35 5.45 4.70
N ARG A 39 3.43 6.13 4.27
CA ARG A 39 4.76 5.52 4.14
C ARG A 39 5.25 4.95 5.47
N LEU A 40 5.14 5.73 6.55
CA LEU A 40 5.57 5.30 7.89
C LEU A 40 4.76 4.12 8.43
N ASN A 41 3.48 4.04 8.07
CA ASN A 41 2.60 2.98 8.52
C ASN A 41 2.79 1.68 7.74
N CYS A 42 3.30 1.75 6.52
CA CYS A 42 3.57 0.59 5.67
C CYS A 42 5.02 0.07 5.71
N ILE A 43 5.92 0.72 6.46
CA ILE A 43 7.36 0.42 6.43
C ILE A 43 7.71 -1.03 6.80
N ASN A 44 6.91 -1.66 7.66
CA ASN A 44 7.10 -3.04 8.12
C ASN A 44 6.23 -4.05 7.36
N VAL A 45 5.49 -3.62 6.34
CA VAL A 45 4.69 -4.54 5.52
C VAL A 45 5.64 -5.40 4.71
N GLU A 46 5.56 -6.70 4.97
CA GLU A 46 6.33 -7.75 4.29
C GLU A 46 5.51 -8.42 3.19
N GLU A 47 4.19 -8.44 3.35
CA GLU A 47 3.25 -9.06 2.41
C GLU A 47 2.15 -8.08 1.99
N LEU A 48 2.01 -7.87 0.68
CA LEU A 48 1.01 -6.99 0.10
C LEU A 48 0.10 -7.78 -0.84
N ASN A 49 -1.15 -7.95 -0.44
CA ASN A 49 -2.16 -8.71 -1.18
C ASN A 49 -3.19 -7.77 -1.79
N PHE A 50 -3.32 -7.81 -3.12
CA PHE A 50 -4.33 -7.00 -3.79
C PHE A 50 -5.67 -7.73 -3.85
N PHE A 51 -6.75 -7.07 -3.42
CA PHE A 51 -8.09 -7.56 -3.75
C PHE A 51 -8.25 -7.44 -5.27
N SER A 52 -8.15 -8.56 -5.98
CA SER A 52 -8.57 -8.61 -7.38
C SER A 52 -10.09 -8.45 -7.41
N LEU A 53 -10.57 -7.22 -7.58
CA LEU A 53 -11.90 -7.01 -8.09
C LEU A 53 -11.85 -7.51 -9.53
N ARG A 54 -12.23 -8.79 -9.71
CA ARG A 54 -12.55 -9.38 -11.02
C ARG A 54 -13.67 -8.56 -11.66
N ASN A 55 -13.34 -7.43 -12.25
CA ASN A 55 -14.17 -6.71 -13.19
C ASN A 55 -13.24 -6.20 -14.29
N HIS A 56 -13.27 -6.94 -15.38
CA HIS A 56 -12.83 -6.59 -16.72
C HIS A 56 -11.33 -6.29 -16.95
N GLY A 57 -10.61 -7.30 -17.45
CA GLY A 57 -9.62 -7.14 -18.53
C GLY A 57 -8.28 -6.48 -18.24
N ASP A 58 -8.16 -5.68 -17.19
CA ASP A 58 -6.89 -5.05 -16.84
C ASP A 58 -6.12 -5.96 -15.90
N ASP A 59 -5.25 -6.76 -16.52
CA ASP A 59 -4.05 -7.26 -15.86
C ASP A 59 -3.28 -6.03 -15.36
N HIS A 60 -3.66 -5.52 -14.18
CA HIS A 60 -2.78 -4.75 -13.32
C HIS A 60 -1.75 -5.74 -12.77
N SER A 61 -0.99 -6.36 -13.68
CA SER A 61 0.39 -6.66 -13.40
C SER A 61 1.00 -5.37 -12.85
N ILE A 62 1.91 -5.58 -11.92
CA ILE A 62 2.57 -4.58 -11.08
C ILE A 62 3.47 -3.72 -11.98
N GLU A 63 2.89 -3.07 -12.98
CA GLU A 63 3.52 -2.29 -14.02
C GLU A 63 3.97 -1.00 -13.35
N ALA A 64 5.28 -0.92 -13.22
CA ALA A 64 6.03 0.11 -12.52
C ALA A 64 5.87 0.06 -11.00
N GLN A 65 6.62 -0.86 -10.38
CA GLN A 65 7.26 -0.62 -9.08
C GLN A 65 8.10 0.67 -9.18
N SER A 66 7.44 1.84 -9.18
CA SER A 66 8.13 3.12 -9.17
C SER A 66 9.02 3.19 -7.92
N LYS A 67 10.06 4.02 -7.94
CA LYS A 67 10.90 4.23 -6.74
C LYS A 67 10.04 4.62 -5.53
N ASP A 68 8.92 5.28 -5.76
CA ASP A 68 7.97 5.69 -4.74
C ASP A 68 7.24 4.48 -4.15
N PHE A 69 6.88 3.46 -4.94
CA PHE A 69 6.30 2.22 -4.41
C PHE A 69 7.26 1.52 -3.43
N HIS A 70 8.53 1.33 -3.81
CA HIS A 70 9.53 0.70 -2.94
C HIS A 70 9.81 1.51 -1.68
N ALA A 71 9.72 2.84 -1.74
CA ALA A 71 9.88 3.70 -0.57
C ALA A 71 8.76 3.49 0.47
N TYR A 72 7.58 3.02 0.04
CA TYR A 72 6.44 2.73 0.91
C TYR A 72 6.46 1.34 1.49
N PHE A 73 7.11 0.40 0.79
CA PHE A 73 7.17 -0.99 1.19
C PHE A 73 8.61 -1.53 1.11
N PRO A 74 9.55 -1.01 1.93
CA PRO A 74 10.94 -1.44 1.88
C PRO A 74 11.15 -2.87 2.39
N SER A 75 10.21 -3.41 3.17
CA SER A 75 10.29 -4.76 3.75
C SER A 75 9.58 -5.83 2.91
N LEU A 76 8.98 -5.44 1.78
CA LEU A 76 8.23 -6.33 0.91
C LEU A 76 9.17 -7.36 0.27
N LYS A 77 8.92 -8.64 0.50
CA LYS A 77 9.68 -9.74 -0.10
C LYS A 77 9.10 -10.02 -1.49
N LEU A 78 9.75 -9.47 -2.52
CA LEU A 78 9.44 -9.70 -3.94
C LEU A 78 9.98 -11.04 -4.44
#